data_AF-A0A9R0WI09-F1
#
_entry.id   AF-A0A9R0WI09-F1
#
_cell.length_a   1.000
_cell.length_b   1.000
_cell.length_c   1.000
_cell.angle_alpha   90.00
_cell.angle_beta   90.00
_cell.angle_gamma   90.00
#
_symmetry.space_group_name_H-M   'P 1'
#
loop_
_entity.id
_entity.type
_entity.pdbx_description
1 polymer ?
#
loop_
_entity_poly.entity_id
_entity_poly.type
_entity_poly.pdbx_seq_one_letter_code
_entity_poly.pdbx_strand_id
1 'polypeptide(L)'
;MAKFSFADADADEDPPPAAAGSDKRKRDGSPAPDDGAAGGGPPPKARRLEVAGGEREERAVAGCGREVGRVGAGGDGNAMGISMRIDPDLLDCSICFEPLCPPLYQVVGKELFGLLREKHGDRFQSFIWEKIVPLAGDVMREDFGVDSETLRELRVTQELDVIVNGAATTNFYERYDVALDVNVMGVKHMCNFAKKCPNLKVLLHVSTAYVAGEKQGLVQERPFKNGETLLEGTRLDIDTELKLAKDLKKQLEADVDSSPKAERKAMKDLGLTRARHFRWPNTYVFTKSMGEMVLSQLQCDVPVVIVRPSIITSVQNDPLPGWIEGTRTIDTIVIGYAKQNLTYFLADLNLTMDVMPGDMVVNAMMAAIVAHSSSSLEKTKSHPKQHAPAVYHVSSSLRNPAPYNVLHEAGFRYFTEHPRVGPDGRTVRTHKMTFLSSMASFHLFMMLRYRLLLELLHLLSILCCGLFGLDTLYHDQARKYRFVMHLVDLYGPFALFKGCFDDVNLNKLRLAMTSNHGSLFNFDPKTIDWDEYFYRVHIPGVIKYMLK
;
A
#
# COMPACT_ATOMS: atom_id res chain seq x y z
N MET A 1 30.69 0.87 -3.68
CA MET A 1 29.48 0.37 -2.96
C MET A 1 28.32 1.26 -3.35
N ALA A 2 27.23 0.71 -3.88
CA ALA A 2 26.01 1.49 -4.11
C ALA A 2 25.32 1.76 -2.76
N LYS A 3 25.02 3.03 -2.46
CA LYS A 3 24.16 3.39 -1.32
C LYS A 3 22.71 3.31 -1.77
N PHE A 4 22.09 2.15 -1.62
CA PHE A 4 20.63 2.07 -1.61
C PHE A 4 20.13 2.64 -0.28
N SER A 5 19.60 3.86 -0.34
CA SER A 5 18.76 4.43 0.70
C SER A 5 17.33 4.37 0.21
N PHE A 6 16.58 3.41 0.74
CA PHE A 6 15.12 3.47 0.76
C PHE A 6 14.75 4.33 1.98
N ALA A 7 14.69 5.65 1.78
CA ALA A 7 13.95 6.47 2.71
C ALA A 7 12.47 6.03 2.67
N ASP A 8 11.86 5.94 3.84
CA ASP A 8 10.45 5.58 4.07
C ASP A 8 10.02 4.11 3.84
N ALA A 9 10.97 3.16 4.00
CA ALA A 9 10.62 1.75 4.26
C ALA A 9 11.56 1.11 5.32
N ASP A 10 11.13 1.13 6.59
CA ASP A 10 11.67 0.34 7.73
C ASP A 10 13.22 0.23 7.80
N ALA A 11 13.94 1.36 7.87
CA ALA A 11 15.40 1.40 7.85
C ALA A 11 16.11 0.86 9.14
N ASP A 12 15.37 0.39 10.13
CA ASP A 12 15.85 0.03 11.49
C ASP A 12 15.71 -1.46 11.85
N GLU A 13 15.69 -2.37 10.86
CA GLU A 13 15.54 -3.82 11.11
C GLU A 13 16.80 -4.65 10.79
N ASP A 14 17.53 -5.01 11.87
CA ASP A 14 18.53 -6.08 11.86
C ASP A 14 17.89 -7.45 11.57
N PRO A 15 18.54 -8.32 10.76
CA PRO A 15 18.01 -9.65 10.44
C PRO A 15 18.32 -10.67 11.54
N PRO A 16 17.53 -11.75 11.65
CA PRO A 16 17.66 -12.71 12.75
C PRO A 16 18.98 -13.51 12.70
N PRO A 17 19.52 -13.93 13.86
CA PRO A 17 20.61 -14.89 13.93
C PRO A 17 20.14 -16.29 13.47
N ALA A 18 21.08 -17.12 13.03
CA ALA A 18 20.80 -18.47 12.57
C ALA A 18 20.41 -19.39 13.73
N ALA A 19 19.36 -20.20 13.54
CA ALA A 19 18.96 -21.22 14.50
C ALA A 19 19.99 -22.37 14.53
N ALA A 20 20.78 -22.43 15.60
CA ALA A 20 21.68 -23.56 15.86
C ALA A 20 20.91 -24.70 16.55
N GLY A 21 20.60 -25.75 15.80
CA GLY A 21 20.08 -26.99 16.37
C GLY A 21 21.20 -27.97 16.73
N SER A 22 21.29 -28.40 17.99
CA SER A 22 21.97 -29.64 18.36
C SER A 22 21.35 -30.31 19.58
N ASP A 23 20.76 -31.48 19.36
CA ASP A 23 20.17 -32.39 20.36
C ASP A 23 21.25 -33.09 21.21
N LYS A 24 20.97 -33.34 22.51
CA LYS A 24 21.49 -34.49 23.28
C LYS A 24 20.80 -34.73 24.65
N ARG A 25 19.80 -35.62 24.63
CA ARG A 25 19.55 -36.76 25.57
C ARG A 25 19.59 -36.60 27.12
N LYS A 26 18.39 -36.81 27.71
CA LYS A 26 18.02 -37.74 28.83
C LYS A 26 19.01 -38.05 29.97
N ARG A 27 18.56 -37.84 31.22
CA ARG A 27 18.07 -38.88 32.22
C ARG A 27 17.70 -38.18 33.54
N ASP A 28 16.45 -38.26 33.99
CA ASP A 28 15.87 -39.20 34.99
C ASP A 28 15.93 -38.63 36.43
N GLY A 29 14.79 -38.61 37.15
CA GLY A 29 14.76 -38.30 38.60
C GLY A 29 13.65 -37.35 39.08
N SER A 30 12.44 -37.88 39.28
CA SER A 30 11.45 -37.34 40.26
C SER A 30 11.59 -38.16 41.57
N PRO A 31 10.91 -37.85 42.71
CA PRO A 31 9.86 -36.83 42.93
C PRO A 31 9.88 -36.03 44.28
N ALA A 32 9.09 -34.94 44.34
CA ALA A 32 8.22 -34.50 45.47
C ALA A 32 8.84 -34.12 46.86
N PRO A 33 8.07 -33.49 47.78
CA PRO A 33 7.12 -32.36 47.61
C PRO A 33 7.20 -31.26 48.72
N ASP A 34 6.27 -30.30 48.63
CA ASP A 34 5.55 -29.60 49.72
C ASP A 34 6.07 -28.36 50.49
N ASP A 35 5.03 -27.61 50.91
CA ASP A 35 4.90 -26.60 51.97
C ASP A 35 5.45 -25.16 51.85
N GLY A 36 4.65 -24.20 52.34
CA GLY A 36 5.22 -23.15 53.22
C GLY A 36 4.77 -21.69 53.11
N ALA A 37 3.47 -21.42 53.22
CA ALA A 37 2.80 -20.11 53.43
C ALA A 37 3.53 -18.89 54.10
N ALA A 38 3.05 -17.69 53.68
CA ALA A 38 2.76 -16.47 54.48
C ALA A 38 3.85 -15.46 54.94
N GLY A 39 3.48 -14.16 54.98
CA GLY A 39 4.18 -13.14 55.79
C GLY A 39 4.04 -11.68 55.35
N GLY A 40 3.05 -10.92 55.84
CA GLY A 40 2.75 -9.54 55.38
C GLY A 40 3.50 -8.35 56.02
N GLY A 41 3.07 -7.13 55.69
CA GLY A 41 3.33 -5.91 56.51
C GLY A 41 3.88 -4.65 55.79
N PRO A 42 3.30 -3.44 55.96
CA PRO A 42 3.70 -2.23 55.21
C PRO A 42 4.18 -1.04 56.15
N PRO A 43 4.08 0.29 55.85
CA PRO A 43 5.27 1.18 55.78
C PRO A 43 5.17 2.51 56.60
N PRO A 44 6.12 3.47 56.46
CA PRO A 44 5.97 4.86 56.97
C PRO A 44 6.08 6.00 55.92
N LYS A 45 5.88 7.26 56.37
CA LYS A 45 5.55 8.49 55.58
C LYS A 45 6.55 9.67 55.77
N ALA A 46 6.28 10.78 55.04
CA ALA A 46 6.58 12.22 55.29
C ALA A 46 7.57 12.88 54.29
N ARG A 47 7.60 14.21 54.01
CA ARG A 47 7.04 15.42 54.69
C ARG A 47 6.82 16.61 53.70
N ARG A 48 6.27 17.75 54.16
CA ARG A 48 5.85 18.96 53.38
C ARG A 48 6.50 20.26 53.92
N LEU A 49 6.54 21.36 53.14
CA LEU A 49 6.81 22.75 53.59
C LEU A 49 6.08 23.80 52.68
N GLU A 50 5.89 25.04 53.18
CA GLU A 50 5.14 26.20 52.58
C GLU A 50 5.89 27.55 52.89
N VAL A 51 5.52 28.81 52.55
CA VAL A 51 4.21 29.55 52.50
C VAL A 51 4.30 30.89 51.69
N ALA A 52 3.15 31.55 51.41
CA ALA A 52 2.92 32.99 51.05
C ALA A 52 3.38 33.51 49.65
N GLY A 53 2.93 34.68 49.12
CA GLY A 53 1.82 35.60 49.51
C GLY A 53 2.01 37.09 49.10
N GLY A 54 0.94 37.84 48.76
CA GLY A 54 0.95 39.31 48.47
C GLY A 54 -0.25 39.83 47.64
N GLU A 55 -0.82 41.01 47.96
CA GLU A 55 -2.14 41.51 47.49
C GLU A 55 -2.15 42.96 46.93
N ARG A 56 -3.13 43.31 46.05
CA ARG A 56 -4.00 44.53 45.98
C ARG A 56 -4.69 44.69 44.60
N GLU A 57 -6.03 44.75 44.51
CA GLU A 57 -6.89 45.97 44.37
C GLU A 57 -6.53 46.86 43.16
N GLU A 58 -7.38 47.24 42.19
CA GLU A 58 -8.83 47.09 41.86
C GLU A 58 -8.99 47.32 40.32
N ARG A 59 -10.12 47.29 39.58
CA ARG A 59 -11.59 47.27 39.88
C ARG A 59 -12.43 46.53 38.78
N ALA A 60 -13.66 47.00 38.51
CA ALA A 60 -14.70 46.47 37.60
C ALA A 60 -14.73 47.21 36.22
N VAL A 61 -15.39 46.76 35.13
CA VAL A 61 -16.79 46.26 35.02
C VAL A 61 -17.01 45.28 33.84
N ALA A 62 -17.75 44.19 34.15
CA ALA A 62 -18.63 43.32 33.33
C ALA A 62 -18.20 42.70 31.97
N GLY A 63 -18.27 41.36 31.91
CA GLY A 63 -18.31 40.56 30.67
C GLY A 63 -18.10 39.06 30.89
N CYS A 64 -19.16 38.29 31.19
CA CYS A 64 -19.12 36.82 31.31
C CYS A 64 -18.55 36.18 30.02
N GLY A 65 -17.71 35.13 30.00
CA GLY A 65 -17.47 34.02 30.92
C GLY A 65 -17.71 32.71 30.12
N ARG A 66 -16.72 31.84 29.84
CA ARG A 66 -15.82 31.13 30.76
C ARG A 66 -14.42 30.91 30.17
N GLU A 67 -13.41 30.93 31.04
CA GLU A 67 -12.05 30.54 30.71
C GLU A 67 -11.76 29.03 30.87
N VAL A 68 -10.76 28.63 30.11
CA VAL A 68 -9.92 27.44 30.18
C VAL A 68 -9.50 27.09 31.62
N GLY A 69 -9.91 25.91 32.10
CA GLY A 69 -9.35 25.32 33.32
C GLY A 69 -8.13 24.44 33.02
N ARG A 70 -6.93 24.86 33.44
CA ARG A 70 -5.77 23.95 33.55
C ARG A 70 -5.92 23.08 34.80
N VAL A 71 -5.89 21.76 34.63
CA VAL A 71 -5.70 20.77 35.72
C VAL A 71 -4.49 19.92 35.36
N GLY A 72 -3.60 19.66 36.33
CA GLY A 72 -2.41 18.84 36.14
C GLY A 72 -2.33 17.68 37.13
N ALA A 73 -2.24 16.47 36.58
CA ALA A 73 -1.70 15.21 37.11
C ALA A 73 -1.73 14.23 35.92
N GLY A 74 -0.77 13.35 35.64
CA GLY A 74 0.21 12.72 36.52
C GLY A 74 -0.11 11.23 36.59
N GLY A 75 0.59 10.39 35.83
CA GLY A 75 0.39 8.93 35.80
C GLY A 75 0.84 8.30 34.48
N ASP A 76 1.57 7.19 34.56
CA ASP A 76 2.19 6.49 33.43
C ASP A 76 1.20 5.86 32.45
N GLY A 77 1.62 5.78 31.18
CA GLY A 77 0.87 5.11 30.11
C GLY A 77 1.57 5.27 28.77
N ASN A 78 2.59 4.45 28.51
CA ASN A 78 3.41 4.54 27.30
C ASN A 78 2.67 4.02 26.05
N ALA A 79 1.72 4.82 25.55
CA ALA A 79 1.04 4.57 24.28
C ALA A 79 1.89 5.12 23.12
N MET A 80 2.60 4.22 22.42
CA MET A 80 3.43 4.58 21.27
C MET A 80 2.56 4.88 20.02
N GLY A 81 1.90 6.04 20.05
CA GLY A 81 1.17 6.59 18.91
C GLY A 81 2.12 7.06 17.80
N ILE A 82 1.68 6.92 16.55
CA ILE A 82 2.45 7.30 15.36
C ILE A 82 2.72 8.80 15.38
N SER A 83 3.97 9.20 15.63
CA SER A 83 4.40 10.60 15.56
C SER A 83 4.59 11.01 14.10
N MET A 84 3.56 11.62 13.51
CA MET A 84 3.70 12.32 12.25
C MET A 84 4.48 13.62 12.50
N ARG A 85 5.77 13.66 12.13
CA ARG A 85 6.55 14.90 12.15
C ARG A 85 6.01 15.83 11.08
N ILE A 86 5.11 16.74 11.48
CA ILE A 86 4.78 17.93 10.72
C ILE A 86 6.05 18.79 10.69
N ASP A 87 6.48 19.18 9.49
CA ASP A 87 7.58 20.10 9.30
C ASP A 87 7.20 21.48 9.90
N PRO A 88 7.93 22.02 10.90
CA PRO A 88 7.58 23.30 11.52
C PRO A 88 7.53 24.45 10.50
N ASP A 89 8.33 24.38 9.45
CA ASP A 89 8.40 25.41 8.41
C ASP A 89 7.13 25.44 7.53
N LEU A 90 6.26 24.42 7.61
CA LEU A 90 4.96 24.40 6.94
C LEU A 90 3.86 25.17 7.68
N LEU A 91 4.11 25.57 8.93
CA LEU A 91 3.13 26.27 9.79
C LEU A 91 3.22 27.80 9.72
N ASP A 92 4.29 28.37 9.16
CA ASP A 92 4.55 29.81 9.19
C ASP A 92 4.10 30.57 7.92
N CYS A 93 3.50 29.87 6.95
CA CYS A 93 2.93 30.50 5.75
C CYS A 93 1.56 31.14 6.06
N SER A 94 1.62 32.29 6.73
CA SER A 94 0.48 33.10 7.18
C SER A 94 -0.22 33.87 6.04
N ILE A 95 -0.56 33.17 4.96
CA ILE A 95 -1.42 33.67 3.88
C ILE A 95 -2.78 32.98 3.98
N CYS A 96 -3.74 33.70 4.55
CA CYS A 96 -5.20 33.49 4.55
C CYS A 96 -5.74 32.19 3.92
N PHE A 97 -5.76 31.10 4.69
CA PHE A 97 -6.67 29.97 4.45
C PHE A 97 -7.55 29.75 5.68
N GLU A 98 -8.87 29.71 5.49
CA GLU A 98 -9.77 29.10 6.48
C GLU A 98 -9.38 27.63 6.67
N PRO A 99 -9.47 27.08 7.90
CA PRO A 99 -8.91 25.77 8.20
C PRO A 99 -9.75 24.64 7.59
N LEU A 100 -9.42 24.26 6.36
CA LEU A 100 -9.79 22.98 5.76
C LEU A 100 -9.46 21.87 6.76
N CYS A 101 -10.44 21.00 7.05
CA CYS A 101 -10.26 19.91 8.02
C CYS A 101 -9.00 19.07 7.70
N PRO A 102 -8.26 18.57 8.71
CA PRO A 102 -6.91 18.02 8.51
C PRO A 102 -6.70 16.96 7.41
N PRO A 103 -7.67 16.14 6.99
CA PRO A 103 -7.51 15.26 5.83
C PRO A 103 -7.68 15.97 4.48
N LEU A 104 -8.57 16.97 4.40
CA LEU A 104 -8.99 17.54 3.12
C LEU A 104 -7.90 18.43 2.50
N TYR A 105 -7.21 19.24 3.31
CA TYR A 105 -6.11 20.09 2.81
C TYR A 105 -4.99 19.25 2.17
N GLN A 106 -4.75 18.04 2.67
CA GLN A 106 -3.72 17.14 2.12
C GLN A 106 -4.07 16.68 0.71
N VAL A 107 -5.36 16.56 0.38
CA VAL A 107 -5.84 16.20 -0.96
C VAL A 107 -5.93 17.45 -1.84
N VAL A 108 -6.66 18.48 -1.41
CA VAL A 108 -6.87 19.68 -2.24
C VAL A 108 -5.62 20.54 -2.38
N GLY A 109 -4.60 20.38 -1.53
CA GLY A 109 -3.30 21.05 -1.67
C GLY A 109 -2.43 20.53 -2.82
N LYS A 110 -2.76 19.38 -3.42
CA LYS A 110 -1.98 18.78 -4.52
C LYS A 110 -2.04 19.63 -5.80
N GLU A 111 -1.08 19.43 -6.70
CA GLU A 111 -0.97 20.17 -7.97
C GLU A 111 -2.14 19.90 -8.91
N LEU A 112 -2.76 18.70 -8.88
CA LEU A 112 -4.00 18.40 -9.63
C LEU A 112 -5.11 19.42 -9.36
N PHE A 113 -5.28 19.82 -8.09
CA PHE A 113 -6.24 20.84 -7.68
C PHE A 113 -5.74 22.27 -7.96
N GLY A 114 -4.48 22.44 -8.37
CA GLY A 114 -3.94 23.72 -8.85
C GLY A 114 -4.68 24.22 -10.09
N LEU A 115 -4.98 23.33 -11.03
CA LEU A 115 -5.78 23.63 -12.22
C LEU A 115 -7.20 24.09 -11.86
N LEU A 116 -7.78 23.53 -10.78
CA LEU A 116 -9.06 23.97 -10.25
C LEU A 116 -8.96 25.29 -9.47
N ARG A 117 -7.87 25.53 -8.74
CA ARG A 117 -7.59 26.84 -8.10
C ARG A 117 -7.48 27.95 -9.13
N GLU A 118 -6.69 27.75 -10.19
CA GLU A 118 -6.53 28.70 -11.28
C GLU A 118 -7.87 29.01 -11.97
N LYS A 119 -8.67 27.97 -12.22
CA LYS A 119 -9.99 28.11 -12.86
C LYS A 119 -11.05 28.81 -12.00
N HIS A 120 -11.04 28.59 -10.69
CA HIS A 120 -12.09 29.09 -9.79
C HIS A 120 -11.68 30.35 -8.99
N GLY A 121 -10.39 30.67 -8.93
CA GLY A 121 -9.84 31.82 -8.20
C GLY A 121 -10.29 31.83 -6.74
N ASP A 122 -10.70 33.00 -6.26
CA ASP A 122 -11.19 33.21 -4.89
C ASP A 122 -12.38 32.31 -4.53
N ARG A 123 -13.15 31.84 -5.52
CA ARG A 123 -14.29 30.91 -5.31
C ARG A 123 -13.88 29.44 -5.21
N PHE A 124 -12.59 29.11 -5.26
CA PHE A 124 -12.11 27.72 -5.15
C PHE A 124 -12.58 27.05 -3.86
N GLN A 125 -12.49 27.74 -2.71
CA GLN A 125 -12.90 27.14 -1.43
C GLN A 125 -14.41 26.85 -1.40
N SER A 126 -15.25 27.80 -1.80
CA SER A 126 -16.70 27.60 -1.91
C SER A 126 -17.03 26.44 -2.86
N PHE A 127 -16.36 26.37 -4.02
CA PHE A 127 -16.54 25.27 -4.98
C PHE A 127 -16.14 23.90 -4.41
N ILE A 128 -15.08 23.82 -3.60
CA ILE A 128 -14.70 22.57 -2.92
C ILE A 128 -15.77 22.18 -1.88
N TRP A 129 -16.23 23.10 -1.05
CA TRP A 129 -17.26 22.83 -0.04
C TRP A 129 -18.64 22.50 -0.63
N GLU A 130 -18.97 23.02 -1.80
CA GLU A 130 -20.16 22.64 -2.58
C GLU A 130 -20.10 21.23 -3.19
N LYS A 131 -18.93 20.57 -3.19
CA LYS A 131 -18.68 19.31 -3.91
C LYS A 131 -18.10 18.18 -3.06
N ILE A 132 -17.44 18.48 -1.95
CA ILE A 132 -16.69 17.51 -1.16
C ILE A 132 -17.06 17.63 0.31
N VAL A 133 -17.63 16.56 0.86
CA VAL A 133 -17.87 16.39 2.30
C VAL A 133 -16.86 15.38 2.84
N PRO A 134 -15.80 15.81 3.57
CA PRO A 134 -14.81 14.90 4.14
C PRO A 134 -15.36 14.19 5.39
N LEU A 135 -15.32 12.86 5.40
CA LEU A 135 -15.70 12.04 6.56
C LEU A 135 -14.45 11.41 7.17
N ALA A 136 -14.22 11.63 8.46
CA ALA A 136 -13.14 10.99 9.20
C ALA A 136 -13.56 9.58 9.63
N GLY A 137 -12.82 8.56 9.18
CA GLY A 137 -13.14 7.17 9.45
C GLY A 137 -11.99 6.21 9.13
N ASP A 138 -12.19 4.94 9.44
CA ASP A 138 -11.24 3.84 9.30
C ASP A 138 -12.00 2.58 8.82
N VAL A 139 -11.63 2.05 7.65
CA VAL A 139 -12.30 0.89 7.04
C VAL A 139 -12.14 -0.40 7.85
N MET A 140 -11.14 -0.48 8.75
CA MET A 140 -10.97 -1.60 9.66
C MET A 140 -12.12 -1.73 10.68
N ARG A 141 -12.97 -0.70 10.82
CA ARG A 141 -14.08 -0.64 11.79
C ARG A 141 -15.43 -0.86 11.10
N GLU A 142 -16.38 -1.44 11.83
CA GLU A 142 -17.79 -1.49 11.40
C GLU A 142 -18.32 -0.07 11.19
N ASP A 143 -19.16 0.10 10.16
CA ASP A 143 -19.68 1.39 9.72
C ASP A 143 -18.55 2.47 9.60
N PHE A 144 -17.34 2.02 9.25
CA PHE A 144 -16.11 2.80 9.08
C PHE A 144 -15.66 3.63 10.31
N GLY A 145 -16.22 3.36 11.49
CA GLY A 145 -15.98 4.19 12.67
C GLY A 145 -16.47 5.65 12.55
N VAL A 146 -17.25 5.97 11.52
CA VAL A 146 -18.00 7.24 11.41
C VAL A 146 -19.17 7.17 12.39
N ASP A 147 -19.58 8.31 12.94
CA ASP A 147 -20.68 8.33 13.90
C ASP A 147 -22.01 7.85 13.27
N SER A 148 -22.86 7.24 14.09
CA SER A 148 -24.10 6.60 13.63
C SER A 148 -25.11 7.60 13.05
N GLU A 149 -25.03 8.87 13.44
CA GLU A 149 -26.00 9.90 13.05
C GLU A 149 -25.67 10.44 11.66
N THR A 150 -24.42 10.82 11.39
CA THR A 150 -23.93 11.17 10.05
C THR A 150 -24.26 10.08 9.03
N LEU A 151 -24.03 8.81 9.37
CA LEU A 151 -24.39 7.69 8.48
C LEU A 151 -25.90 7.48 8.37
N ARG A 152 -26.69 7.83 9.39
CA ARG A 152 -28.16 7.79 9.32
C ARG A 152 -28.66 8.88 8.38
N GLU A 153 -28.12 10.10 8.48
CA GLU A 153 -28.43 11.21 7.58
C GLU A 153 -28.09 10.86 6.13
N LEU A 154 -26.91 10.33 5.83
CA LEU A 154 -26.52 9.88 4.48
C LEU A 154 -27.45 8.79 3.90
N ARG A 155 -28.03 7.92 4.74
CA ARG A 155 -29.00 6.91 4.31
C ARG A 155 -30.42 7.46 4.15
N VAL A 156 -30.80 8.46 4.96
CA VAL A 156 -32.15 9.07 4.98
C VAL A 156 -32.31 10.12 3.88
N THR A 157 -31.29 10.95 3.64
CA THR A 157 -31.21 11.90 2.52
C THR A 157 -31.29 11.21 1.16
N GLN A 158 -30.91 9.93 1.11
CA GLN A 158 -31.10 9.08 -0.06
C GLN A 158 -30.25 9.49 -1.28
N GLU A 159 -29.20 10.28 -1.05
CA GLU A 159 -28.33 10.91 -2.07
C GLU A 159 -27.19 10.00 -2.56
N LEU A 160 -26.92 8.88 -1.89
CA LEU A 160 -25.79 8.00 -2.21
C LEU A 160 -26.07 7.06 -3.41
N ASP A 161 -25.81 7.55 -4.61
CA ASP A 161 -25.97 6.81 -5.87
C ASP A 161 -24.86 5.79 -6.16
N VAL A 162 -23.61 6.05 -5.73
CA VAL A 162 -22.42 5.28 -6.13
C VAL A 162 -21.47 5.13 -4.94
N ILE A 163 -20.92 3.93 -4.74
CA ILE A 163 -19.78 3.70 -3.85
C ILE A 163 -18.58 3.27 -4.68
N VAL A 164 -17.44 3.95 -4.49
CA VAL A 164 -16.13 3.56 -5.04
C VAL A 164 -15.21 3.16 -3.90
N ASN A 165 -15.04 1.86 -3.69
CA ASN A 165 -14.12 1.33 -2.70
C ASN A 165 -12.71 1.17 -3.29
N GLY A 166 -11.90 2.22 -3.15
CA GLY A 166 -10.47 2.23 -3.43
C GLY A 166 -9.57 2.00 -2.19
N ALA A 167 -10.14 1.81 -1.00
CA ALA A 167 -9.36 1.65 0.23
C ALA A 167 -8.66 0.28 0.27
N ALA A 168 -7.34 0.30 0.48
CA ALA A 168 -6.51 -0.89 0.59
C ALA A 168 -5.17 -0.58 1.26
N THR A 169 -4.57 -1.56 1.95
CA THR A 169 -3.10 -1.59 2.06
C THR A 169 -2.52 -2.24 0.81
N THR A 170 -1.53 -1.59 0.20
CA THR A 170 -0.84 -2.05 -1.01
C THR A 170 0.57 -2.58 -0.74
N ASN A 171 0.96 -2.66 0.54
CA ASN A 171 2.26 -3.16 0.96
C ASN A 171 2.34 -4.69 0.81
N PHE A 172 3.29 -5.17 0.01
CA PHE A 172 3.47 -6.59 -0.28
C PHE A 172 3.92 -7.40 0.95
N TYR A 173 4.56 -6.76 1.94
CA TYR A 173 5.03 -7.37 3.18
C TYR A 173 4.48 -6.61 4.40
N GLU A 174 3.14 -6.44 4.40
CA GLU A 174 2.39 -5.90 5.53
C GLU A 174 2.14 -6.96 6.62
N ARG A 175 1.89 -6.50 7.85
CA ARG A 175 1.34 -7.36 8.91
C ARG A 175 0.06 -8.03 8.43
N TYR A 176 -0.07 -9.34 8.62
CA TYR A 176 -1.24 -10.08 8.16
C TYR A 176 -2.55 -9.65 8.83
N ASP A 177 -2.54 -9.30 10.13
CA ASP A 177 -3.73 -8.79 10.83
C ASP A 177 -4.25 -7.50 10.18
N VAL A 178 -3.38 -6.50 9.98
CA VAL A 178 -3.71 -5.25 9.28
C VAL A 178 -4.17 -5.51 7.84
N ALA A 179 -3.49 -6.40 7.10
CA ALA A 179 -3.83 -6.68 5.71
C ALA A 179 -5.21 -7.38 5.57
N LEU A 180 -5.56 -8.27 6.49
CA LEU A 180 -6.89 -8.88 6.57
C LEU A 180 -7.95 -7.84 6.96
N ASP A 181 -7.70 -7.04 8.00
CA ASP A 181 -8.67 -6.06 8.50
C ASP A 181 -8.98 -4.98 7.46
N VAL A 182 -7.99 -4.50 6.70
CA VAL A 182 -8.19 -3.50 5.64
C VAL A 182 -8.75 -4.12 4.35
N ASN A 183 -8.07 -5.11 3.76
CA ASN A 183 -8.39 -5.58 2.41
C ASN A 183 -9.54 -6.61 2.37
N VAL A 184 -9.90 -7.22 3.50
CA VAL A 184 -10.95 -8.27 3.60
C VAL A 184 -12.10 -7.81 4.49
N MET A 185 -11.84 -7.41 5.74
CA MET A 185 -12.90 -6.95 6.64
C MET A 185 -13.44 -5.57 6.25
N GLY A 186 -12.59 -4.63 5.81
CA GLY A 186 -13.04 -3.35 5.25
C GLY A 186 -13.96 -3.51 4.03
N VAL A 187 -13.75 -4.55 3.23
CA VAL A 187 -14.68 -4.93 2.15
C VAL A 187 -15.99 -5.47 2.72
N LYS A 188 -15.97 -6.30 3.76
CA LYS A 188 -17.18 -6.77 4.47
C LYS A 188 -17.98 -5.61 5.09
N HIS A 189 -17.33 -4.67 5.78
CA HIS A 189 -17.96 -3.49 6.36
C HIS A 189 -18.61 -2.62 5.27
N MET A 190 -17.88 -2.39 4.17
CA MET A 190 -18.37 -1.64 3.02
C MET A 190 -19.58 -2.31 2.35
N CYS A 191 -19.57 -3.64 2.14
CA CYS A 191 -20.72 -4.38 1.63
C CYS A 191 -21.93 -4.27 2.58
N ASN A 192 -21.70 -4.39 3.89
CA ASN A 192 -22.75 -4.26 4.91
C ASN A 192 -23.35 -2.84 4.95
N PHE A 193 -22.54 -1.80 4.70
CA PHE A 193 -23.02 -0.43 4.55
C PHE A 193 -23.80 -0.24 3.24
N ALA A 194 -23.28 -0.74 2.12
CA ALA A 194 -23.91 -0.66 0.80
C ALA A 194 -25.34 -1.25 0.80
N LYS A 195 -25.55 -2.38 1.47
CA LYS A 195 -26.89 -3.00 1.64
C LYS A 195 -27.89 -2.15 2.43
N LYS A 196 -27.41 -1.21 3.26
CA LYS A 196 -28.26 -0.27 4.03
C LYS A 196 -28.60 1.00 3.21
N CYS A 197 -28.13 1.13 1.97
CA CYS A 197 -28.28 2.33 1.14
C CYS A 197 -29.34 2.11 0.04
N PRO A 198 -30.58 2.63 0.20
CA PRO A 198 -31.71 2.21 -0.64
C PRO A 198 -31.64 2.69 -2.10
N ASN A 199 -30.97 3.81 -2.37
CA ASN A 199 -30.84 4.38 -3.73
C ASN A 199 -29.51 4.04 -4.42
N LEU A 200 -28.67 3.19 -3.82
CA LEU A 200 -27.37 2.84 -4.37
C LEU A 200 -27.53 2.12 -5.73
N LYS A 201 -26.98 2.72 -6.79
CA LYS A 201 -27.12 2.21 -8.17
C LYS A 201 -25.98 1.26 -8.56
N VAL A 202 -24.79 1.44 -8.01
CA VAL A 202 -23.62 0.60 -8.29
C VAL A 202 -22.57 0.69 -7.18
N LEU A 203 -21.95 -0.44 -6.88
CA LEU A 203 -20.77 -0.56 -6.03
C LEU A 203 -19.57 -0.96 -6.89
N LEU A 204 -18.55 -0.11 -6.97
CA LEU A 204 -17.27 -0.41 -7.61
C LEU A 204 -16.20 -0.70 -6.56
N HIS A 205 -15.48 -1.81 -6.70
CA HIS A 205 -14.30 -2.16 -5.91
C HIS A 205 -13.05 -2.16 -6.78
N VAL A 206 -12.00 -1.47 -6.30
CA VAL A 206 -10.68 -1.51 -6.93
C VAL A 206 -9.88 -2.67 -6.35
N SER A 207 -9.56 -3.64 -7.20
CA SER A 207 -8.69 -4.78 -6.91
C SER A 207 -7.33 -4.61 -7.63
N THR A 208 -6.72 -5.68 -8.13
CA THR A 208 -5.53 -5.64 -8.99
C THR A 208 -5.54 -6.84 -9.94
N ALA A 209 -4.99 -6.71 -11.14
CA ALA A 209 -4.88 -7.83 -12.08
C ALA A 209 -4.03 -8.99 -11.50
N TYR A 210 -3.05 -8.66 -10.64
CA TYR A 210 -2.14 -9.62 -10.02
C TYR A 210 -2.75 -10.49 -8.92
N VAL A 211 -4.06 -10.39 -8.64
CA VAL A 211 -4.78 -11.45 -7.90
C VAL A 211 -4.69 -12.82 -8.59
N ALA A 212 -4.32 -12.87 -9.87
CA ALA A 212 -3.98 -14.09 -10.59
C ALA A 212 -2.64 -14.75 -10.18
N GLY A 213 -1.87 -14.11 -9.29
CA GLY A 213 -0.57 -14.59 -8.81
C GLY A 213 0.44 -14.81 -9.94
N GLU A 214 1.05 -15.99 -10.00
CA GLU A 214 2.08 -16.36 -10.98
C GLU A 214 1.52 -17.08 -12.23
N LYS A 215 0.22 -16.98 -12.50
CA LYS A 215 -0.41 -17.68 -13.63
C LYS A 215 0.18 -17.23 -14.97
N GLN A 216 0.66 -18.19 -15.76
CA GLN A 216 1.21 -17.95 -17.10
C GLN A 216 0.15 -18.03 -18.19
N GLY A 217 0.40 -17.40 -19.35
CA GLY A 217 -0.55 -17.33 -20.46
C GLY A 217 -1.76 -16.44 -20.17
N LEU A 218 -2.88 -16.69 -20.86
CA LEU A 218 -4.05 -15.81 -20.80
C LEU A 218 -4.82 -15.92 -19.45
N VAL A 219 -5.07 -14.77 -18.84
CA VAL A 219 -5.77 -14.62 -17.55
C VAL A 219 -7.12 -13.93 -17.78
N GLN A 220 -8.21 -14.70 -17.70
CA GLN A 220 -9.56 -14.25 -18.03
C GLN A 220 -10.20 -13.33 -16.97
N GLU A 221 -11.01 -12.38 -17.42
CA GLU A 221 -11.86 -11.52 -16.59
C GLU A 221 -13.04 -12.29 -16.00
N ARG A 222 -12.79 -13.01 -14.90
CA ARG A 222 -13.82 -13.69 -14.11
C ARG A 222 -13.68 -13.40 -12.62
N PRO A 223 -14.79 -13.39 -11.86
CA PRO A 223 -14.74 -13.32 -10.39
C PRO A 223 -14.15 -14.61 -9.80
N PHE A 224 -13.66 -14.51 -8.57
CA PHE A 224 -13.30 -15.69 -7.77
C PHE A 224 -14.55 -16.39 -7.24
N LYS A 225 -14.49 -17.71 -7.18
CA LYS A 225 -15.47 -18.53 -6.45
C LYS A 225 -15.15 -18.52 -4.95
N ASN A 226 -16.15 -18.80 -4.12
CA ASN A 226 -15.98 -18.90 -2.68
C ASN A 226 -14.93 -19.97 -2.30
N GLY A 227 -13.84 -19.54 -1.67
CA GLY A 227 -12.73 -20.40 -1.23
C GLY A 227 -11.82 -20.89 -2.36
N GLU A 228 -11.87 -20.27 -3.54
CA GLU A 228 -10.96 -20.56 -4.64
C GLU A 228 -9.51 -20.22 -4.28
N THR A 229 -8.55 -21.01 -4.77
CA THR A 229 -7.10 -20.81 -4.55
C THR A 229 -6.35 -20.90 -5.89
N LEU A 230 -5.08 -20.48 -5.90
CA LEU A 230 -4.19 -20.72 -7.04
C LEU A 230 -3.47 -22.08 -6.96
N LEU A 231 -3.80 -22.91 -5.96
CA LEU A 231 -3.27 -24.26 -5.76
C LEU A 231 -4.39 -25.29 -5.91
N GLU A 232 -4.41 -25.98 -7.05
CA GLU A 232 -5.42 -26.99 -7.35
C GLU A 232 -5.58 -28.02 -6.23
N GLY A 233 -6.83 -28.38 -5.92
CA GLY A 233 -7.17 -29.31 -4.84
C GLY A 233 -7.22 -28.69 -3.44
N THR A 234 -6.84 -27.43 -3.24
CA THR A 234 -6.98 -26.73 -1.95
C THR A 234 -8.18 -25.76 -1.94
N ARG A 235 -8.70 -25.48 -0.75
CA ARG A 235 -9.79 -24.53 -0.52
C ARG A 235 -9.39 -23.53 0.57
N LEU A 236 -9.61 -22.25 0.32
CA LEU A 236 -9.42 -21.18 1.28
C LEU A 236 -10.67 -21.03 2.16
N ASP A 237 -10.46 -20.85 3.46
CA ASP A 237 -11.49 -20.42 4.41
C ASP A 237 -11.03 -19.13 5.10
N ILE A 238 -11.75 -18.05 4.80
CA ILE A 238 -11.42 -16.70 5.24
C ILE A 238 -11.62 -16.55 6.77
N ASP A 239 -12.62 -17.22 7.34
CA ASP A 239 -12.85 -17.15 8.79
C ASP A 239 -11.74 -17.90 9.56
N THR A 240 -11.22 -18.99 8.98
CA THR A 240 -10.02 -19.68 9.50
C THR A 240 -8.76 -18.81 9.41
N GLU A 241 -8.53 -18.08 8.32
CA GLU A 241 -7.38 -17.15 8.22
C GLU A 241 -7.49 -15.97 9.21
N LEU A 242 -8.69 -15.38 9.36
CA LEU A 242 -8.97 -14.34 10.34
C LEU A 242 -8.74 -14.83 11.77
N LYS A 243 -9.13 -16.07 12.07
CA LYS A 243 -8.85 -16.70 13.36
C LYS A 243 -7.35 -16.93 13.57
N LEU A 244 -6.64 -17.44 12.56
CA LEU A 244 -5.19 -17.70 12.62
C LEU A 244 -4.39 -16.44 12.98
N ALA A 245 -4.69 -15.31 12.33
CA ALA A 245 -4.04 -14.04 12.63
C ALA A 245 -4.36 -13.53 14.05
N LYS A 246 -5.63 -13.66 14.49
CA LYS A 246 -6.06 -13.28 15.85
C LYS A 246 -5.44 -14.15 16.95
N ASP A 247 -5.32 -15.45 16.71
CA ASP A 247 -4.74 -16.38 17.68
C ASP A 247 -3.23 -16.19 17.79
N LEU A 248 -2.49 -15.95 16.68
CA LEU A 248 -1.08 -15.56 16.75
C LEU A 248 -0.89 -14.22 17.47
N LYS A 249 -1.73 -13.22 17.18
CA LYS A 249 -1.67 -11.91 17.83
C LYS A 249 -1.80 -12.02 19.35
N LYS A 250 -2.78 -12.80 19.84
CA LYS A 250 -2.94 -13.06 21.28
C LYS A 250 -1.78 -13.82 21.90
N GLN A 251 -1.14 -14.74 21.17
CA GLN A 251 0.05 -15.45 21.65
C GLN A 251 1.23 -14.49 21.82
N LEU A 252 1.42 -13.59 20.86
CA LEU A 252 2.45 -12.54 20.90
C LEU A 252 2.20 -11.54 22.03
N GLU A 253 0.96 -11.04 22.17
CA GLU A 253 0.55 -10.11 23.24
C GLU A 253 0.64 -10.72 24.66
N ALA A 254 0.67 -12.06 24.77
CA ALA A 254 0.82 -12.79 26.03
C ALA A 254 2.28 -13.19 26.34
N ASP A 255 3.20 -13.06 25.37
CA ASP A 255 4.62 -13.34 25.53
C ASP A 255 5.33 -12.09 26.06
N VAL A 256 5.65 -12.09 27.35
CA VAL A 256 6.25 -10.94 28.04
C VAL A 256 7.66 -10.62 27.53
N ASP A 257 8.35 -11.59 26.91
CA ASP A 257 9.68 -11.40 26.32
C ASP A 257 9.61 -10.95 24.84
N SER A 258 8.41 -10.88 24.25
CA SER A 258 8.18 -10.45 22.88
C SER A 258 8.39 -8.94 22.71
N SER A 259 9.28 -8.55 21.79
CA SER A 259 9.45 -7.15 21.41
C SER A 259 8.46 -6.75 20.30
N PRO A 260 7.91 -5.52 20.27
CA PRO A 260 6.96 -5.08 19.23
C PRO A 260 7.47 -5.25 17.78
N LYS A 261 8.79 -5.23 17.59
CA LYS A 261 9.46 -5.52 16.32
C LYS A 261 9.44 -7.01 15.96
N ALA A 262 9.66 -7.91 16.93
CA ALA A 262 9.50 -9.34 16.75
C ALA A 262 8.04 -9.69 16.40
N GLU A 263 7.06 -9.08 17.07
CA GLU A 263 5.63 -9.25 16.76
C GLU A 263 5.30 -8.82 15.33
N ARG A 264 5.72 -7.60 14.95
CA ARG A 264 5.51 -7.05 13.61
C ARG A 264 6.12 -7.95 12.55
N LYS A 265 7.34 -8.47 12.78
CA LYS A 265 8.01 -9.42 11.89
C LYS A 265 7.25 -10.75 11.81
N ALA A 266 6.89 -11.36 12.94
CA ALA A 266 6.14 -12.62 12.98
C ALA A 266 4.80 -12.52 12.23
N MET A 267 4.10 -11.40 12.38
CA MET A 267 2.83 -11.13 11.71
C MET A 267 2.99 -10.87 10.20
N LYS A 268 4.11 -10.24 9.77
CA LYS A 268 4.47 -10.13 8.34
C LYS A 268 4.85 -11.50 7.74
N ASP A 269 5.66 -12.29 8.45
CA ASP A 269 6.08 -13.64 8.05
C ASP A 269 4.90 -14.61 7.93
N LEU A 270 3.92 -14.54 8.85
CA LEU A 270 2.68 -15.31 8.76
C LEU A 270 1.95 -15.02 7.45
N GLY A 271 1.71 -13.75 7.14
CA GLY A 271 0.98 -13.33 5.94
C GLY A 271 1.67 -13.77 4.65
N LEU A 272 3.00 -13.70 4.59
CA LEU A 272 3.78 -14.16 3.44
C LEU A 272 3.74 -15.69 3.31
N THR A 273 3.78 -16.41 4.43
CA THR A 273 3.68 -17.88 4.48
C THR A 273 2.30 -18.36 4.03
N ARG A 274 1.21 -17.73 4.48
CA ARG A 274 -0.16 -18.07 4.07
C ARG A 274 -0.43 -17.76 2.60
N ALA A 275 0.04 -16.62 2.10
CA ALA A 275 -0.05 -16.31 0.67
C ALA A 275 0.63 -17.40 -0.19
N ARG A 276 1.89 -17.73 0.12
CA ARG A 276 2.68 -18.72 -0.62
C ARG A 276 2.11 -20.13 -0.53
N HIS A 277 1.52 -20.51 0.61
CA HIS A 277 0.82 -21.78 0.79
C HIS A 277 -0.31 -21.97 -0.24
N PHE A 278 -1.08 -20.92 -0.53
CA PHE A 278 -2.12 -20.93 -1.56
C PHE A 278 -1.67 -20.42 -2.94
N ARG A 279 -0.35 -20.39 -3.18
CA ARG A 279 0.31 -20.00 -4.45
C ARG A 279 0.13 -18.54 -4.89
N TRP A 280 -0.20 -17.64 -3.96
CA TRP A 280 -0.02 -16.20 -4.16
C TRP A 280 1.40 -15.75 -3.77
N PRO A 281 2.07 -14.87 -4.52
CA PRO A 281 3.46 -14.50 -4.26
C PRO A 281 3.66 -13.69 -2.97
N ASN A 282 2.66 -12.90 -2.56
CA ASN A 282 2.73 -12.01 -1.40
C ASN A 282 1.37 -11.73 -0.74
N THR A 283 1.39 -11.10 0.43
CA THR A 283 0.22 -10.86 1.29
C THR A 283 -0.78 -9.87 0.70
N TYR A 284 -0.32 -8.90 -0.11
CA TYR A 284 -1.20 -7.94 -0.77
C TYR A 284 -2.13 -8.62 -1.76
N VAL A 285 -1.59 -9.33 -2.77
CA VAL A 285 -2.43 -9.94 -3.81
C VAL A 285 -3.33 -11.05 -3.25
N PHE A 286 -2.89 -11.73 -2.19
CA PHE A 286 -3.67 -12.73 -1.46
C PHE A 286 -4.84 -12.12 -0.68
N THR A 287 -4.62 -11.00 0.02
CA THR A 287 -5.72 -10.33 0.75
C THR A 287 -6.68 -9.60 -0.18
N LYS A 288 -6.22 -9.12 -1.35
CA LYS A 288 -7.09 -8.61 -2.40
C LYS A 288 -7.97 -9.69 -3.04
N SER A 289 -7.46 -10.91 -3.27
CA SER A 289 -8.32 -12.00 -3.77
C SER A 289 -9.35 -12.43 -2.72
N MET A 290 -9.01 -12.44 -1.42
CA MET A 290 -9.97 -12.65 -0.33
C MET A 290 -11.06 -11.56 -0.30
N GLY A 291 -10.72 -10.29 -0.52
CA GLY A 291 -11.71 -9.21 -0.65
C GLY A 291 -12.71 -9.44 -1.79
N GLU A 292 -12.24 -9.90 -2.96
CA GLU A 292 -13.14 -10.27 -4.07
C GLU A 292 -14.05 -11.48 -3.76
N MET A 293 -13.55 -12.45 -2.98
CA MET A 293 -14.36 -13.57 -2.50
C MET A 293 -15.43 -13.10 -1.52
N VAL A 294 -15.11 -12.19 -0.60
CA VAL A 294 -16.08 -11.57 0.33
C VAL A 294 -17.19 -10.83 -0.42
N LEU A 295 -16.85 -10.03 -1.45
CA LEU A 295 -17.83 -9.40 -2.34
C LEU A 295 -18.78 -10.42 -2.98
N SER A 296 -18.22 -11.54 -3.45
CA SER A 296 -18.96 -12.60 -4.13
C SER A 296 -19.82 -13.45 -3.17
N GLN A 297 -19.35 -13.64 -1.92
CA GLN A 297 -20.09 -14.32 -0.84
C GLN A 297 -21.26 -13.50 -0.33
N LEU A 298 -21.04 -12.21 -0.05
CA LEU A 298 -22.03 -11.38 0.65
C LEU A 298 -23.24 -11.04 -0.22
N GLN A 299 -23.08 -11.03 -1.56
CA GLN A 299 -24.13 -10.68 -2.53
C GLN A 299 -24.82 -9.36 -2.21
N CYS A 300 -24.36 -8.26 -2.80
CA CYS A 300 -25.06 -6.99 -2.72
C CYS A 300 -26.27 -6.99 -3.67
N ASP A 301 -27.38 -6.39 -3.25
CA ASP A 301 -28.60 -6.26 -4.09
C ASP A 301 -28.40 -5.26 -5.26
N VAL A 302 -27.31 -4.50 -5.21
CA VAL A 302 -26.86 -3.55 -6.24
C VAL A 302 -25.83 -4.19 -7.17
N PRO A 303 -25.73 -3.76 -8.44
CA PRO A 303 -24.64 -4.11 -9.34
C PRO A 303 -23.25 -3.94 -8.68
N VAL A 304 -22.45 -5.00 -8.69
CA VAL A 304 -21.07 -5.00 -8.19
C VAL A 304 -20.10 -5.04 -9.37
N VAL A 305 -19.18 -4.09 -9.41
CA VAL A 305 -18.10 -3.97 -10.39
C VAL A 305 -16.76 -4.16 -9.70
N ILE A 306 -15.92 -5.04 -10.21
CA ILE A 306 -14.54 -5.23 -9.75
C ILE A 306 -13.60 -4.76 -10.86
N VAL A 307 -12.86 -3.68 -10.60
CA VAL A 307 -11.84 -3.16 -11.51
C VAL A 307 -10.47 -3.64 -11.04
N ARG A 308 -9.75 -4.33 -11.91
CA ARG A 308 -8.43 -4.91 -11.67
C ARG A 308 -7.39 -4.20 -12.54
N PRO A 309 -6.83 -3.05 -12.11
CA PRO A 309 -5.72 -2.43 -12.81
C PRO A 309 -4.45 -3.29 -12.74
N SER A 310 -3.61 -3.21 -13.77
CA SER A 310 -2.20 -3.64 -13.72
C SER A 310 -1.33 -2.57 -13.03
N ILE A 311 -0.05 -2.42 -13.38
CA ILE A 311 0.82 -1.44 -12.70
C ILE A 311 0.45 -0.03 -13.15
N ILE A 312 -0.10 0.76 -12.23
CA ILE A 312 -0.48 2.14 -12.51
C ILE A 312 0.78 3.01 -12.61
N THR A 313 0.92 3.71 -13.73
CA THR A 313 1.98 4.70 -13.98
C THR A 313 1.40 6.12 -13.98
N SER A 314 2.23 7.14 -14.23
CA SER A 314 1.79 8.54 -14.27
C SER A 314 0.61 8.77 -15.21
N VAL A 315 -0.13 9.86 -14.99
CA VAL A 315 -1.14 10.36 -15.94
C VAL A 315 -0.50 10.57 -17.32
N GLN A 316 -1.17 10.11 -18.38
CA GLN A 316 -0.75 10.38 -19.75
C GLN A 316 -1.25 11.74 -20.25
N ASN A 317 -2.53 12.03 -20.09
CA ASN A 317 -3.17 13.22 -20.66
C ASN A 317 -3.85 14.10 -19.61
N ASP A 318 -4.89 13.60 -18.95
CA ASP A 318 -5.80 14.43 -18.12
C ASP A 318 -5.64 14.16 -16.61
N PRO A 319 -5.59 15.20 -15.75
CA PRO A 319 -5.59 16.62 -16.07
C PRO A 319 -4.17 17.22 -16.20
N LEU A 320 -3.12 16.44 -15.88
CA LEU A 320 -1.73 16.90 -15.88
C LEU A 320 -0.77 15.78 -16.32
N PRO A 321 -0.25 15.82 -17.57
CA PRO A 321 0.69 14.81 -18.07
C PRO A 321 1.91 14.63 -17.17
N GLY A 322 2.28 13.37 -16.93
CA GLY A 322 3.41 12.99 -16.08
C GLY A 322 3.13 13.08 -14.58
N TRP A 323 1.95 13.56 -14.15
CA TRP A 323 1.61 13.59 -12.73
C TRP A 323 1.52 12.18 -12.11
N ILE A 324 2.14 12.02 -10.95
CA ILE A 324 2.16 10.79 -10.16
C ILE A 324 2.36 11.12 -8.68
N GLU A 325 1.78 10.29 -7.80
CA GLU A 325 1.88 10.44 -6.35
C GLU A 325 2.36 9.17 -5.64
N GLY A 326 3.38 9.34 -4.80
CA GLY A 326 4.11 8.27 -4.11
C GLY A 326 5.04 7.49 -5.04
N THR A 327 6.16 7.02 -4.51
CA THR A 327 7.09 6.18 -5.25
C THR A 327 6.54 4.75 -5.35
N ARG A 328 6.19 4.29 -6.56
CA ARG A 328 5.79 2.90 -6.83
C ARG A 328 6.98 2.09 -7.37
N THR A 329 6.75 0.81 -7.64
CA THR A 329 7.83 -0.15 -7.97
C THR A 329 8.62 0.25 -9.23
N ILE A 330 7.95 0.70 -10.30
CA ILE A 330 8.62 1.14 -11.53
C ILE A 330 9.38 2.46 -11.30
N ASP A 331 8.76 3.43 -10.63
CA ASP A 331 9.38 4.72 -10.32
C ASP A 331 10.66 4.55 -9.51
N THR A 332 10.68 3.59 -8.58
CA THR A 332 11.87 3.21 -7.80
C THR A 332 13.03 2.74 -8.70
N ILE A 333 12.73 1.97 -9.75
CA ILE A 333 13.74 1.53 -10.73
C ILE A 333 14.26 2.73 -11.52
N VAL A 334 13.37 3.60 -12.00
CA VAL A 334 13.71 4.84 -12.72
C VAL A 334 14.58 5.76 -11.86
N ILE A 335 14.25 5.94 -10.58
CA ILE A 335 15.03 6.75 -9.61
C ILE A 335 16.39 6.09 -9.30
N GLY A 336 16.41 4.79 -9.06
CA GLY A 336 17.64 4.03 -8.80
C GLY A 336 18.62 4.09 -9.97
N TYR A 337 18.08 4.09 -11.19
CA TYR A 337 18.83 4.27 -12.42
C TYR A 337 19.24 5.74 -12.66
N ALA A 338 18.38 6.72 -12.40
CA ALA A 338 18.70 8.15 -12.47
C ALA A 338 19.86 8.54 -11.52
N LYS A 339 19.92 7.91 -10.34
CA LYS A 339 21.02 8.05 -9.36
C LYS A 339 22.25 7.19 -9.71
N GLN A 340 22.20 6.36 -10.75
CA GLN A 340 23.21 5.36 -11.14
C GLN A 340 23.61 4.39 -10.00
N ASN A 341 22.72 4.20 -9.02
CA ASN A 341 22.89 3.23 -7.93
C ASN A 341 22.48 1.81 -8.34
N LEU A 342 21.64 1.68 -9.38
CA LEU A 342 21.15 0.41 -9.90
C LEU A 342 21.90 -0.01 -11.17
N THR A 343 22.94 -0.83 -11.00
CA THR A 343 23.75 -1.36 -12.12
C THR A 343 23.23 -2.68 -12.68
N TYR A 344 22.55 -3.48 -11.85
CA TYR A 344 22.00 -4.78 -12.19
C TYR A 344 20.52 -4.84 -11.80
N PHE A 345 19.68 -5.40 -12.67
CA PHE A 345 18.26 -5.59 -12.39
C PHE A 345 17.76 -6.96 -12.85
N LEU A 346 16.83 -7.54 -12.10
CA LEU A 346 16.16 -8.79 -12.46
C LEU A 346 14.92 -8.46 -13.32
N ALA A 347 15.06 -8.61 -14.64
CA ALA A 347 13.94 -8.68 -15.58
C ALA A 347 14.43 -9.30 -16.89
N ASP A 348 13.53 -9.94 -17.62
CA ASP A 348 13.74 -10.28 -19.03
C ASP A 348 13.22 -9.11 -19.87
N LEU A 349 14.10 -8.51 -20.67
CA LEU A 349 13.80 -7.33 -21.49
C LEU A 349 12.69 -7.56 -22.53
N ASN A 350 12.39 -8.82 -22.85
CA ASN A 350 11.34 -9.21 -23.80
C ASN A 350 9.99 -9.47 -23.13
N LEU A 351 9.92 -9.57 -21.80
CA LEU A 351 8.66 -9.74 -21.09
C LEU A 351 7.90 -8.41 -21.01
N THR A 352 6.57 -8.52 -21.02
CA THR A 352 5.66 -7.39 -20.90
C THR A 352 5.63 -6.89 -19.45
N MET A 353 6.04 -5.64 -19.27
CA MET A 353 5.79 -4.88 -18.05
C MET A 353 4.38 -4.31 -18.16
N ASP A 354 3.38 -5.03 -17.62
CA ASP A 354 1.99 -4.63 -17.78
C ASP A 354 1.68 -3.35 -16.98
N VAL A 355 1.65 -2.24 -17.69
CA VAL A 355 1.39 -0.89 -17.16
C VAL A 355 0.15 -0.27 -17.77
N MET A 356 -0.42 0.68 -17.02
CA MET A 356 -1.52 1.51 -17.48
C MET A 356 -1.41 2.93 -16.88
N PRO A 357 -1.54 4.02 -17.67
CA PRO A 357 -1.57 5.38 -17.12
C PRO A 357 -2.77 5.60 -16.19
N GLY A 358 -2.58 6.40 -15.13
CA GLY A 358 -3.58 6.61 -14.09
C GLY A 358 -4.91 7.20 -14.59
N ASP A 359 -4.86 8.09 -15.59
CA ASP A 359 -6.03 8.68 -16.24
C ASP A 359 -6.86 7.64 -17.00
N MET A 360 -6.23 6.71 -17.70
CA MET A 360 -6.95 5.59 -18.33
C MET A 360 -7.62 4.66 -17.33
N VAL A 361 -7.01 4.46 -16.14
CA VAL A 361 -7.63 3.66 -15.07
C VAL A 361 -8.87 4.35 -14.51
N VAL A 362 -8.80 5.66 -14.25
CA VAL A 362 -9.95 6.46 -13.80
C VAL A 362 -11.04 6.48 -14.87
N ASN A 363 -10.70 6.68 -16.14
CA ASN A 363 -11.65 6.68 -17.26
C ASN A 363 -12.38 5.33 -17.40
N ALA A 364 -11.67 4.20 -17.26
CA ALA A 364 -12.26 2.88 -17.24
C ALA A 364 -13.22 2.66 -16.05
N MET A 365 -12.85 3.14 -14.85
CA MET A 365 -13.71 3.09 -13.66
C MET A 365 -15.00 3.91 -13.86
N MET A 366 -14.89 5.14 -14.38
CA MET A 366 -16.04 6.01 -14.66
C MET A 366 -16.96 5.41 -15.73
N ALA A 367 -16.41 4.87 -16.81
CA ALA A 367 -17.18 4.17 -17.84
C ALA A 367 -17.95 2.97 -17.24
N ALA A 368 -17.30 2.18 -16.38
CA ALA A 368 -17.93 1.02 -15.75
C ALA A 368 -19.06 1.44 -14.78
N ILE A 369 -18.87 2.50 -14.00
CA ILE A 369 -19.92 3.09 -13.14
C ILE A 369 -21.15 3.48 -13.98
N VAL A 370 -20.97 4.19 -15.09
CA VAL A 370 -22.08 4.63 -15.96
C VAL A 370 -22.81 3.44 -16.60
N ALA A 371 -22.07 2.45 -17.10
CA ALA A 371 -22.66 1.26 -17.73
C ALA A 371 -23.48 0.41 -16.73
N HIS A 372 -23.00 0.24 -15.49
CA HIS A 372 -23.67 -0.60 -14.49
C HIS A 372 -24.70 0.12 -13.62
N SER A 373 -24.65 1.45 -13.51
CA SER A 373 -25.75 2.23 -12.91
C SER A 373 -26.97 2.29 -13.85
N SER A 374 -26.73 2.40 -15.17
CA SER A 374 -27.80 2.45 -16.17
C SER A 374 -28.61 1.15 -16.25
N SER A 375 -27.96 -0.02 -16.11
CA SER A 375 -28.66 -1.32 -16.11
C SER A 375 -29.54 -1.54 -14.87
N SER A 376 -29.39 -0.72 -13.82
CA SER A 376 -30.31 -0.72 -12.68
C SER A 376 -31.64 -0.01 -12.97
N LEU A 377 -31.68 0.93 -13.94
CA LEU A 377 -32.92 1.63 -14.35
C LEU A 377 -33.87 0.73 -15.16
N GLU A 378 -33.34 -0.23 -15.92
CA GLU A 378 -34.13 -1.17 -16.72
C GLU A 378 -34.78 -2.30 -15.89
N LYS A 379 -34.45 -2.44 -14.60
CA LYS A 379 -34.94 -3.51 -13.70
C LYS A 379 -36.43 -3.43 -13.35
N THR A 380 -37.19 -2.46 -13.88
CA THR A 380 -38.63 -2.30 -13.61
C THR A 380 -39.54 -3.38 -14.21
N LYS A 381 -39.03 -4.40 -14.94
CA LYS A 381 -39.89 -5.37 -15.66
C LYS A 381 -39.62 -6.87 -15.52
N SER A 382 -38.62 -7.34 -14.78
CA SER A 382 -38.51 -8.79 -14.46
C SER A 382 -37.59 -9.08 -13.27
N HIS A 383 -37.88 -10.15 -12.53
CA HIS A 383 -37.22 -10.59 -11.29
C HIS A 383 -35.68 -10.39 -11.27
N PRO A 384 -35.10 -9.94 -10.13
CA PRO A 384 -33.66 -9.75 -10.00
C PRO A 384 -32.94 -11.10 -10.10
N LYS A 385 -32.31 -11.35 -11.25
CA LYS A 385 -31.29 -12.40 -11.34
C LYS A 385 -30.10 -11.96 -10.50
N GLN A 386 -29.60 -12.86 -9.65
CA GLN A 386 -28.34 -12.63 -8.95
C GLN A 386 -27.22 -12.50 -10.00
N HIS A 387 -26.75 -11.29 -10.23
CA HIS A 387 -25.65 -11.03 -11.16
C HIS A 387 -24.33 -11.23 -10.42
N ALA A 388 -23.51 -12.17 -10.91
CA ALA A 388 -22.12 -12.27 -10.49
C ALA A 388 -21.39 -10.94 -10.76
N PRO A 389 -20.40 -10.54 -9.94
CA PRO A 389 -19.69 -9.28 -10.12
C PRO A 389 -19.10 -9.15 -11.53
N ALA A 390 -19.30 -7.99 -12.16
CA ALA A 390 -18.66 -7.67 -13.44
C ALA A 390 -17.17 -7.39 -13.19
N VAL A 391 -16.28 -8.11 -13.89
CA VAL A 391 -14.83 -7.98 -13.73
C VAL A 391 -14.23 -7.33 -14.97
N TYR A 392 -13.37 -6.33 -14.75
CA TYR A 392 -12.62 -5.61 -15.77
C TYR A 392 -11.13 -5.64 -15.45
N HIS A 393 -10.29 -6.21 -16.33
CA HIS A 393 -8.85 -5.97 -16.26
C HIS A 393 -8.53 -4.67 -16.99
N VAL A 394 -7.90 -3.72 -16.30
CA VAL A 394 -7.45 -2.47 -16.91
C VAL A 394 -5.94 -2.57 -17.07
N SER A 395 -5.55 -3.05 -18.24
CA SER A 395 -4.24 -3.64 -18.55
C SER A 395 -3.89 -3.39 -20.02
N SER A 396 -2.58 -3.37 -20.32
CA SER A 396 -2.06 -3.21 -21.68
C SER A 396 -1.65 -4.52 -22.35
N SER A 397 -1.35 -5.59 -21.61
CA SER A 397 -0.57 -6.73 -22.12
C SER A 397 -1.17 -7.46 -23.33
N LEU A 398 -2.49 -7.64 -23.40
CA LEU A 398 -3.11 -8.31 -24.55
C LEU A 398 -3.17 -7.43 -25.82
N ARG A 399 -3.24 -6.10 -25.64
CA ARG A 399 -3.64 -5.18 -26.71
C ARG A 399 -2.53 -4.34 -27.29
N ASN A 400 -1.67 -3.86 -26.43
CA ASN A 400 -0.52 -3.02 -26.73
C ASN A 400 0.53 -3.27 -25.65
N PRO A 401 1.15 -4.46 -25.61
CA PRO A 401 2.12 -4.80 -24.57
C PRO A 401 3.29 -3.81 -24.56
N ALA A 402 3.72 -3.41 -23.38
CA ALA A 402 4.94 -2.64 -23.14
C ALA A 402 6.07 -3.57 -22.65
N PRO A 403 7.01 -4.02 -23.50
CA PRO A 403 8.12 -4.82 -23.03
C PRO A 403 9.14 -3.97 -22.24
N TYR A 404 9.85 -4.59 -21.30
CA TYR A 404 10.86 -3.92 -20.47
C TYR A 404 11.97 -3.23 -21.29
N ASN A 405 12.26 -3.68 -22.52
CA ASN A 405 13.23 -3.04 -23.41
C ASN A 405 12.87 -1.59 -23.77
N VAL A 406 11.58 -1.25 -23.90
CA VAL A 406 11.14 0.10 -24.25
C VAL A 406 11.44 1.07 -23.12
N LEU A 407 11.06 0.74 -21.88
CA LEU A 407 11.41 1.53 -20.70
C LEU A 407 12.94 1.66 -20.53
N HIS A 408 13.69 0.58 -20.78
CA HIS A 408 15.15 0.60 -20.66
C HIS A 408 15.82 1.56 -21.66
N GLU A 409 15.49 1.47 -22.96
CA GLU A 409 16.12 2.32 -23.97
C GLU A 409 15.61 3.77 -23.88
N ALA A 410 14.32 3.98 -23.58
CA ALA A 410 13.79 5.32 -23.27
C ALA A 410 14.52 5.95 -22.07
N GLY A 411 14.74 5.19 -21.00
CA GLY A 411 15.51 5.62 -19.83
C GLY A 411 16.98 5.91 -20.13
N PHE A 412 17.66 5.01 -20.85
CA PHE A 412 19.06 5.24 -21.24
C PHE A 412 19.22 6.47 -22.12
N ARG A 413 18.33 6.66 -23.11
CA ARG A 413 18.29 7.85 -23.97
C ARG A 413 18.05 9.12 -23.16
N TYR A 414 16.97 9.14 -22.35
CA TYR A 414 16.60 10.28 -21.52
C TYR A 414 17.75 10.73 -20.60
N PHE A 415 18.35 9.83 -19.83
CA PHE A 415 19.44 10.18 -18.91
C PHE A 415 20.80 10.41 -19.60
N THR A 416 20.96 10.03 -20.87
CA THR A 416 22.15 10.41 -21.66
C THR A 416 22.03 11.83 -22.19
N GLU A 417 20.84 12.24 -22.62
CA GLU A 417 20.53 13.57 -23.14
C GLU A 417 20.31 14.61 -22.02
N HIS A 418 19.76 14.17 -20.89
CA HIS A 418 19.49 14.99 -19.70
C HIS A 418 20.27 14.45 -18.48
N PRO A 419 21.62 14.48 -18.51
CA PRO A 419 22.42 13.89 -17.46
C PRO A 419 22.25 14.68 -16.16
N ARG A 420 21.87 13.98 -15.08
CA ARG A 420 21.62 14.60 -13.77
C ARG A 420 22.90 15.22 -13.20
N VAL A 421 22.75 16.31 -12.47
CA VAL A 421 23.81 16.89 -11.63
C VAL A 421 23.62 16.40 -10.19
N GLY A 422 24.70 15.91 -9.58
CA GLY A 422 24.71 15.50 -8.17
C GLY A 422 24.76 16.69 -7.21
N PRO A 423 24.55 16.47 -5.89
CA PRO A 423 24.67 17.53 -4.88
C PRO A 423 26.06 18.17 -4.79
N ASP A 424 27.09 17.50 -5.33
CA ASP A 424 28.47 17.97 -5.45
C ASP A 424 28.74 18.78 -6.73
N GLY A 425 27.70 19.11 -7.51
CA GLY A 425 27.80 19.84 -8.77
C GLY A 425 28.34 19.01 -9.93
N ARG A 426 28.60 17.70 -9.75
CA ARG A 426 29.16 16.85 -10.80
C ARG A 426 28.07 16.20 -11.64
N THR A 427 28.29 16.12 -12.94
CA THR A 427 27.43 15.37 -13.85
C THR A 427 27.52 13.88 -13.55
N VAL A 428 26.38 13.26 -13.25
CA VAL A 428 26.23 11.82 -13.08
C VAL A 428 26.30 11.17 -14.46
N ARG A 429 27.33 10.39 -14.72
CA ARG A 429 27.51 9.70 -16.00
C ARG A 429 26.55 8.52 -16.12
N THR A 430 25.71 8.54 -17.14
CA THR A 430 24.78 7.45 -17.45
C THR A 430 25.50 6.24 -18.06
N HIS A 431 25.33 5.08 -17.45
CA HIS A 431 25.79 3.77 -17.92
C HIS A 431 24.58 2.88 -18.19
N LYS A 432 24.66 2.00 -19.21
CA LYS A 432 23.60 1.00 -19.45
C LYS A 432 23.49 0.02 -18.28
N MET A 433 22.25 -0.30 -17.90
CA MET A 433 21.96 -1.28 -16.85
C MET A 433 22.10 -2.70 -17.39
N THR A 434 22.62 -3.62 -16.57
CA THR A 434 22.74 -5.05 -16.92
C THR A 434 21.53 -5.81 -16.41
N PHE A 435 20.87 -6.58 -17.28
CA PHE A 435 19.68 -7.34 -16.94
C PHE A 435 19.97 -8.82 -16.71
N LEU A 436 19.36 -9.37 -15.68
CA LEU A 436 19.41 -10.79 -15.31
C LEU A 436 18.03 -11.37 -15.62
N SER A 437 17.92 -12.10 -16.73
CA SER A 437 16.62 -12.51 -17.31
C SER A 437 15.93 -13.68 -16.59
N SER A 438 16.54 -14.23 -15.54
CA SER A 438 15.96 -15.33 -14.77
C SER A 438 16.44 -15.36 -13.32
N MET A 439 15.59 -15.86 -12.41
CA MET A 439 15.96 -16.13 -11.01
C MET A 439 17.22 -17.00 -10.90
N ALA A 440 17.40 -17.99 -11.78
CA ALA A 440 18.60 -18.83 -11.80
C ALA A 440 19.88 -18.02 -12.10
N SER A 441 19.84 -17.17 -13.13
CA SER A 441 20.96 -16.26 -13.45
C SER A 441 21.25 -15.25 -12.34
N PHE A 442 20.19 -14.74 -11.69
CA PHE A 442 20.29 -13.82 -10.57
C PHE A 442 20.90 -14.49 -9.33
N HIS A 443 20.43 -15.67 -8.94
CA HIS A 443 21.01 -16.43 -7.83
C HIS A 443 22.46 -16.82 -8.06
N LEU A 444 22.82 -17.23 -9.29
CA LEU A 444 24.21 -17.53 -9.65
C LEU A 444 25.10 -16.28 -9.53
N PHE A 445 24.65 -15.15 -10.06
CA PHE A 445 25.35 -13.86 -9.95
C PHE A 445 25.51 -13.43 -8.49
N MET A 446 24.44 -13.47 -7.68
CA MET A 446 24.47 -13.09 -6.27
C MET A 446 25.37 -14.00 -5.44
N MET A 447 25.37 -15.30 -5.74
CA MET A 447 26.23 -16.28 -5.09
C MET A 447 27.71 -15.99 -5.37
N LEU A 448 28.09 -15.88 -6.65
CA LEU A 448 29.48 -15.67 -7.07
C LEU A 448 30.00 -14.29 -6.65
N ARG A 449 29.19 -13.23 -6.82
CA ARG A 449 29.65 -11.84 -6.65
C ARG A 449 29.62 -11.35 -5.20
N TYR A 450 28.70 -11.86 -4.39
CA TYR A 450 28.48 -11.37 -3.02
C TYR A 450 28.55 -12.49 -1.99
N ARG A 451 27.81 -13.61 -2.13
CA ARG A 451 27.74 -14.63 -1.08
C ARG A 451 29.11 -15.25 -0.78
N LEU A 452 29.86 -15.71 -1.79
CA LEU A 452 31.18 -16.31 -1.54
C LEU A 452 32.16 -15.35 -0.86
N LEU A 453 32.14 -14.06 -1.23
CA LEU A 453 32.96 -13.04 -0.59
C LEU A 453 32.50 -12.73 0.83
N LEU A 454 31.19 -12.80 1.10
CA LEU A 454 30.60 -12.59 2.42
C LEU A 454 30.92 -13.75 3.39
N GLU A 455 30.88 -15.00 2.92
CA GLU A 455 31.29 -16.17 3.71
C GLU A 455 32.81 -16.12 3.99
N LEU A 456 33.63 -15.71 3.01
CA LEU A 456 35.07 -15.49 3.22
C LEU A 456 35.32 -14.37 4.25
N LEU A 457 34.58 -13.27 4.18
CA LEU A 457 34.65 -12.18 5.15
C LEU A 457 34.22 -12.63 6.55
N HIS A 458 33.23 -13.52 6.66
CA HIS A 458 32.82 -14.13 7.94
C HIS A 458 33.94 -14.95 8.56
N LEU A 459 34.57 -15.84 7.77
CA LEU A 459 35.71 -16.64 8.20
C LEU A 459 36.90 -15.77 8.63
N LEU A 460 37.17 -14.67 7.91
CA LEU A 460 38.20 -13.70 8.28
C LEU A 460 37.85 -12.94 9.56
N SER A 461 36.59 -12.55 9.77
CA SER A 461 36.14 -11.93 11.04
C SER A 461 36.41 -12.85 12.22
N ILE A 462 36.02 -14.13 12.11
CA ILE A 462 36.25 -15.14 13.15
C ILE A 462 37.75 -15.36 13.40
N LEU A 463 38.53 -15.56 12.33
CA LEU A 463 39.97 -15.83 12.42
C LEU A 463 40.76 -14.64 13.01
N CYS A 464 40.31 -13.41 12.76
CA CYS A 464 40.89 -12.19 13.32
C CYS A 464 40.20 -11.72 14.62
N CYS A 465 39.35 -12.52 15.25
CA CYS A 465 38.61 -12.18 16.48
C CYS A 465 37.87 -10.81 16.41
N GLY A 466 37.32 -10.46 15.25
CA GLY A 466 36.64 -9.18 15.00
C GLY A 466 37.55 -7.94 14.93
N LEU A 467 38.88 -8.10 14.97
CA LEU A 467 39.83 -7.00 14.82
C LEU A 467 39.62 -6.23 13.50
N PHE A 468 40.02 -4.96 13.50
CA PHE A 468 39.87 -4.01 12.38
C PHE A 468 38.42 -3.75 11.93
N GLY A 469 37.41 -4.12 12.75
CA GLY A 469 36.00 -3.89 12.43
C GLY A 469 35.44 -4.82 11.34
N LEU A 470 36.15 -5.92 11.03
CA LEU A 470 35.71 -6.91 10.04
C LEU A 470 34.34 -7.49 10.37
N ASP A 471 34.02 -7.62 11.65
CA ASP A 471 32.74 -8.14 12.12
C ASP A 471 31.58 -7.21 11.81
N THR A 472 31.72 -5.92 12.15
CA THR A 472 30.74 -4.88 11.80
C THR A 472 30.53 -4.78 10.28
N LEU A 473 31.62 -4.90 9.50
CA LEU A 473 31.56 -4.93 8.05
C LEU A 473 30.81 -6.17 7.52
N TYR A 474 31.08 -7.35 8.07
CA TYR A 474 30.35 -8.57 7.74
C TYR A 474 28.85 -8.42 8.02
N HIS A 475 28.48 -7.97 9.22
CA HIS A 475 27.07 -7.79 9.61
C HIS A 475 26.33 -6.77 8.73
N ASP A 476 26.95 -5.64 8.40
CA ASP A 476 26.41 -4.64 7.46
C ASP A 476 26.20 -5.21 6.05
N GLN A 477 27.20 -5.89 5.49
CA GLN A 477 27.10 -6.48 4.15
C GLN A 477 26.10 -7.65 4.11
N ALA A 478 26.02 -8.46 5.17
CA ALA A 478 25.05 -9.54 5.31
C ALA A 478 23.61 -9.00 5.45
N ARG A 479 23.41 -7.88 6.17
CA ARG A 479 22.12 -7.18 6.24
C ARG A 479 21.68 -6.71 4.84
N LYS A 480 22.57 -6.03 4.11
CA LYS A 480 22.32 -5.56 2.73
C LYS A 480 22.04 -6.71 1.76
N TYR A 481 22.80 -7.80 1.82
CA TYR A 481 22.58 -8.99 1.00
C TYR A 481 21.19 -9.60 1.26
N ARG A 482 20.84 -9.85 2.53
CA ARG A 482 19.54 -10.41 2.91
C ARG A 482 18.37 -9.50 2.49
N PHE A 483 18.52 -8.19 2.63
CA PHE A 483 17.52 -7.21 2.18
C PHE A 483 17.30 -7.26 0.65
N VAL A 484 18.38 -7.28 -0.15
CA VAL A 484 18.27 -7.40 -1.62
C VAL A 484 17.62 -8.73 -2.03
N MET A 485 17.99 -9.84 -1.40
CA MET A 485 17.37 -11.14 -1.65
C MET A 485 15.87 -11.12 -1.32
N HIS A 486 15.49 -10.54 -0.18
CA HIS A 486 14.09 -10.42 0.23
C HIS A 486 13.25 -9.57 -0.73
N LEU A 487 13.79 -8.44 -1.22
CA LEU A 487 13.13 -7.65 -2.26
C LEU A 487 12.91 -8.45 -3.54
N VAL A 488 13.92 -9.22 -3.98
CA VAL A 488 13.79 -10.04 -5.19
C VAL A 488 12.80 -11.19 -5.01
N ASP A 489 12.75 -11.83 -3.84
CA ASP A 489 11.74 -12.84 -3.50
C ASP A 489 10.30 -12.30 -3.47
N LEU A 490 10.13 -10.98 -3.32
CA LEU A 490 8.84 -10.30 -3.18
C LEU A 490 8.35 -9.68 -4.50
N TYR A 491 9.27 -9.11 -5.30
CA TYR A 491 8.97 -8.43 -6.57
C TYR A 491 9.33 -9.24 -7.82
N GLY A 492 10.21 -10.24 -7.72
CA GLY A 492 10.60 -11.13 -8.82
C GLY A 492 9.43 -11.81 -9.56
N PRO A 493 8.36 -12.27 -8.87
CA PRO A 493 7.15 -12.82 -9.51
C PRO A 493 6.45 -11.85 -10.47
N PHE A 494 6.59 -10.54 -10.26
CA PHE A 494 6.02 -9.48 -11.10
C PHE A 494 7.00 -9.08 -12.22
N ALA A 495 8.29 -8.97 -11.89
CA ALA A 495 9.34 -8.64 -12.86
C ALA A 495 9.55 -9.72 -13.93
N LEU A 496 9.23 -10.98 -13.59
CA LEU A 496 9.31 -12.15 -14.48
C LEU A 496 7.93 -12.74 -14.81
N PHE A 497 6.86 -11.97 -14.66
CA PHE A 497 5.50 -12.43 -14.94
C PHE A 497 5.35 -12.79 -16.43
N LYS A 498 4.82 -14.00 -16.70
CA LYS A 498 4.58 -14.54 -18.06
C LYS A 498 3.09 -14.70 -18.38
N GLY A 499 2.23 -14.09 -17.57
CA GLY A 499 0.81 -13.99 -17.85
C GLY A 499 0.49 -12.79 -18.74
N CYS A 500 -0.68 -12.82 -19.34
CA CYS A 500 -1.26 -11.74 -20.12
C CYS A 500 -2.73 -11.61 -19.69
N PHE A 501 -3.16 -10.41 -19.31
CA PHE A 501 -4.53 -10.22 -18.82
C PHE A 501 -5.47 -10.01 -20.01
N ASP A 502 -6.52 -10.82 -20.05
CA ASP A 502 -7.62 -10.69 -21.00
C ASP A 502 -8.40 -9.40 -20.74
N ASP A 503 -8.84 -8.72 -21.80
CA ASP A 503 -9.55 -7.43 -21.74
C ASP A 503 -10.92 -7.47 -22.43
N VAL A 504 -11.42 -8.66 -22.81
CA VAL A 504 -12.68 -8.84 -23.57
C VAL A 504 -13.88 -8.05 -23.01
N ASN A 505 -14.06 -7.98 -21.70
CA ASN A 505 -15.11 -7.20 -21.05
C ASN A 505 -14.81 -5.69 -21.10
N LEU A 506 -13.58 -5.27 -20.80
CA LEU A 506 -13.17 -3.86 -20.91
C LEU A 506 -13.33 -3.34 -22.34
N ASN A 507 -12.97 -4.15 -23.34
CA ASN A 507 -13.16 -3.84 -24.75
C ASN A 507 -14.65 -3.73 -25.12
N LYS A 508 -15.54 -4.60 -24.62
CA LYS A 508 -16.99 -4.44 -24.83
C LYS A 508 -17.51 -3.14 -24.24
N LEU A 509 -17.09 -2.80 -23.02
CA LEU A 509 -17.42 -1.54 -22.35
C LEU A 509 -16.95 -0.34 -23.17
N ARG A 510 -15.69 -0.38 -23.65
CA ARG A 510 -15.11 0.65 -24.51
C ARG A 510 -15.91 0.87 -25.79
N LEU A 511 -16.25 -0.21 -26.51
CA LEU A 511 -17.04 -0.15 -27.74
C LEU A 511 -18.43 0.46 -27.51
N ALA A 512 -19.08 0.14 -26.37
CA ALA A 512 -20.36 0.73 -25.97
C ALA A 512 -20.25 2.22 -25.57
N MET A 513 -19.08 2.68 -25.13
CA MET A 513 -18.82 4.10 -24.84
C MET A 513 -18.45 4.90 -26.08
N THR A 514 -17.74 4.31 -27.06
CA THR A 514 -17.32 5.01 -28.29
C THR A 514 -18.51 5.51 -29.10
N SER A 515 -19.65 4.82 -29.08
CA SER A 515 -20.87 5.26 -29.78
C SER A 515 -21.53 6.51 -29.17
N ASN A 516 -21.23 6.85 -27.91
CA ASN A 516 -21.92 7.91 -27.17
C ASN A 516 -21.00 9.09 -26.78
N HIS A 517 -19.76 8.84 -26.36
CA HIS A 517 -18.87 9.86 -25.76
C HIS A 517 -17.38 9.68 -26.11
N GLY A 518 -17.08 9.13 -27.29
CA GLY A 518 -15.81 8.46 -27.62
C GLY A 518 -14.47 9.23 -27.50
N SER A 519 -14.44 10.53 -27.19
CA SER A 519 -13.20 11.31 -27.02
C SER A 519 -12.92 11.79 -25.59
N LEU A 520 -13.89 11.78 -24.68
CA LEU A 520 -13.73 12.41 -23.35
C LEU A 520 -13.10 11.46 -22.31
N PHE A 521 -13.45 10.17 -22.37
CA PHE A 521 -12.96 9.14 -21.45
C PHE A 521 -12.17 8.08 -22.21
N ASN A 522 -10.97 8.42 -22.69
CA ASN A 522 -10.11 7.44 -23.37
C ASN A 522 -9.46 6.48 -22.37
N PHE A 523 -9.57 5.18 -22.66
CA PHE A 523 -8.87 4.10 -21.96
C PHE A 523 -8.46 2.95 -22.92
N ASP A 524 -8.25 3.26 -24.22
CA ASP A 524 -7.67 2.28 -25.14
C ASP A 524 -6.13 2.28 -25.05
N PRO A 525 -5.48 1.21 -24.53
CA PRO A 525 -4.02 1.13 -24.49
C PRO A 525 -3.39 1.26 -25.88
N LYS A 526 -4.11 0.99 -26.97
CA LYS A 526 -3.62 1.16 -28.36
C LYS A 526 -3.37 2.62 -28.76
N THR A 527 -3.81 3.59 -27.97
CA THR A 527 -3.51 5.02 -28.19
C THR A 527 -2.18 5.46 -27.59
N ILE A 528 -1.43 4.55 -26.99
CA ILE A 528 -0.14 4.82 -26.34
C ILE A 528 1.01 4.37 -27.25
N ASP A 529 1.87 5.32 -27.62
CA ASP A 529 3.24 5.00 -28.00
C ASP A 529 4.06 4.88 -26.72
N TRP A 530 4.56 3.68 -26.40
CA TRP A 530 5.25 3.42 -25.14
C TRP A 530 6.63 4.09 -25.04
N ASP A 531 7.36 4.24 -26.15
CA ASP A 531 8.68 4.87 -26.12
C ASP A 531 8.52 6.38 -25.86
N GLU A 532 7.61 7.02 -26.61
CA GLU A 532 7.30 8.44 -26.44
C GLU A 532 6.64 8.73 -25.08
N TYR A 533 5.74 7.87 -24.60
CA TYR A 533 5.15 7.98 -23.25
C TYR A 533 6.22 7.87 -22.15
N PHE A 534 7.09 6.87 -22.19
CA PHE A 534 8.14 6.75 -21.17
C PHE A 534 9.13 7.91 -21.24
N TYR A 535 9.62 8.26 -22.42
CA TYR A 535 10.64 9.28 -22.61
C TYR A 535 10.13 10.72 -22.36
N ARG A 536 8.93 11.10 -22.82
CA ARG A 536 8.41 12.48 -22.70
C ARG A 536 7.50 12.71 -21.49
N VAL A 537 6.83 11.68 -20.97
CA VAL A 537 5.77 11.85 -19.97
C VAL A 537 6.16 11.21 -18.64
N HIS A 538 6.37 9.89 -18.63
CA HIS A 538 6.53 9.16 -17.38
C HIS A 538 7.88 9.42 -16.69
N ILE A 539 9.01 9.28 -17.39
CA ILE A 539 10.33 9.49 -16.78
C ILE A 539 10.49 10.96 -16.33
N PRO A 540 10.16 12.00 -17.14
CA PRO A 540 10.16 13.38 -16.67
C PRO A 540 9.25 13.62 -15.46
N GLY A 541 8.06 12.99 -15.45
CA GLY A 541 7.13 13.01 -14.32
C GLY A 541 7.75 12.45 -13.03
N VAL A 542 8.29 11.23 -13.07
CA VAL A 542 8.99 10.61 -11.93
C VAL A 542 10.13 11.51 -11.43
N ILE A 543 10.88 12.15 -12.33
CA ILE A 543 11.96 13.06 -11.97
C ILE A 543 11.43 14.37 -11.33
N LYS A 544 10.32 14.94 -11.83
CA LYS A 544 9.69 16.15 -11.26
C LYS A 544 9.11 15.89 -9.86
N TYR A 545 8.44 14.74 -9.66
CA TYR A 545 7.61 14.52 -8.46
C TYR A 545 8.30 13.69 -7.38
N MET A 546 9.13 12.72 -7.74
CA MET A 546 9.73 11.77 -6.79
C MET A 546 11.23 12.00 -6.55
N LEU A 547 11.91 12.73 -7.44
CA LEU A 547 13.34 13.01 -7.34
C LEU A 547 13.63 14.50 -7.04
N LYS A 548 13.14 14.93 -5.87
CA LYS A 548 13.58 16.17 -5.21
C LYS A 548 15.07 16.11 -4.86
#